data_AF-A0A924WUK8-F1
#
_entry.id   AF-A0A924WUK8-F1
#
_cell.length_a   1.000
_cell.length_b   1.000
_cell.length_c   1.000
_cell.angle_alpha   90.00
_cell.angle_beta   90.00
_cell.angle_gamma   90.00
#
_symmetry.space_group_name_H-M   'P 1'
#
loop_
_entity.id
_entity.type
_entity.pdbx_description
1 polymer ?
#
loop_
_entity_poly.entity_id
_entity_poly.type
_entity_poly.pdbx_seq_one_letter_code
_entity_poly.pdbx_strand_id
1 'polypeptide(L)'
;MSKVRNQFTTEFKQECINLVVNQGYGIAQAASAIQVGLSAMQRWVGQYKQEIKGVTPLARAFTPEQQRIQALEAENRQLKRDNDLLKKASACLSPS
;
A
#
# COMPACT_ATOMS: atom_id res chain seq x y z
N MET A 1 22.34 3.37 -14.14
CA MET A 1 21.72 4.56 -13.49
C MET A 1 20.61 4.07 -12.56
N SER A 2 20.89 3.87 -11.28
CA SER A 2 19.90 3.44 -10.29
C SER A 2 18.93 4.58 -10.04
N LYS A 3 17.70 4.48 -10.55
CA LYS A 3 16.67 5.52 -10.42
C LYS A 3 16.35 5.69 -8.93
N VAL A 4 16.88 6.75 -8.32
CA VAL A 4 16.55 7.14 -6.94
C VAL A 4 15.03 7.29 -6.88
N ARG A 5 14.37 6.35 -6.22
CA ARG A 5 12.93 6.42 -6.01
C ARG A 5 12.73 7.53 -4.97
N ASN A 6 12.31 8.72 -5.39
CA ASN A 6 11.77 9.71 -4.48
C ASN A 6 10.64 9.04 -3.69
N GLN A 7 10.94 8.70 -2.43
CA GLN A 7 9.96 8.13 -1.53
C GLN A 7 9.10 9.28 -1.01
N PHE A 8 8.05 9.62 -1.75
CA PHE A 8 7.03 10.53 -1.24
C PHE A 8 6.35 9.91 -0.01
N THR A 9 6.19 10.70 1.05
CA THR A 9 5.49 10.29 2.27
C THR A 9 4.03 9.96 1.96
N THR A 10 3.42 9.11 2.79
CA THR A 10 2.01 8.75 2.61
C THR A 10 1.10 9.96 2.73
N GLU A 11 1.40 10.88 3.66
CA GLU A 11 0.67 12.13 3.89
C GLU A 11 0.68 13.02 2.64
N PHE A 12 1.84 13.21 2.02
CA PHE A 12 1.97 14.02 0.79
C PHE A 12 1.13 13.45 -0.36
N LYS A 13 1.10 12.12 -0.47
CA LYS A 13 0.28 11.45 -1.49
C LYS A 13 -1.21 11.59 -1.18
N GLN A 14 -1.61 11.51 0.09
CA GLN A 14 -3.00 11.75 0.51
C GLN A 14 -3.44 13.17 0.18
N GLU A 15 -2.59 14.18 0.43
CA GLU A 15 -2.88 15.57 0.10
C GLU A 15 -3.08 15.77 -1.40
N CYS A 16 -2.21 15.17 -2.22
CA CYS A 16 -2.35 15.15 -3.68
C CYS A 16 -3.69 14.54 -4.14
N ILE A 17 -4.06 13.39 -3.55
CA ILE A 17 -5.33 12.72 -3.84
C ILE A 17 -6.52 13.59 -3.39
N ASN A 18 -6.42 14.20 -2.21
CA ASN A 18 -7.44 15.06 -1.61
C ASN A 18 -7.74 16.26 -2.53
N LEU A 19 -6.70 16.82 -3.15
CA LEU A 19 -6.82 17.91 -4.12
C LEU A 19 -7.64 17.49 -5.37
N VAL A 20 -7.45 16.26 -5.85
CA VAL A 20 -8.22 15.74 -6.99
C VAL A 20 -9.65 15.36 -6.59
N VAL A 21 -9.82 14.71 -5.43
CA VAL A 21 -11.10 14.12 -5.01
C VAL A 21 -12.02 15.14 -4.37
N ASN A 22 -11.53 15.94 -3.42
CA ASN A 22 -12.34 16.90 -2.67
C ASN A 22 -12.39 18.28 -3.32
N GLN A 23 -11.29 18.75 -3.92
CA GLN A 23 -11.30 20.05 -4.62
C GLN A 23 -11.70 19.93 -6.09
N GLY A 24 -11.87 18.71 -6.62
CA GLY A 24 -12.36 18.47 -7.98
C GLY A 24 -11.36 18.84 -9.09
N TYR A 25 -10.08 19.03 -8.76
CA TYR A 25 -9.06 19.34 -9.76
C TYR A 25 -8.88 18.18 -10.75
N GLY A 26 -8.70 18.51 -12.02
CA GLY A 26 -8.28 17.53 -13.01
C GLY A 26 -6.91 16.95 -12.63
N ILE A 27 -6.70 15.65 -12.86
CA ILE A 27 -5.45 14.96 -12.48
C ILE A 27 -4.21 15.68 -13.05
N ALA A 28 -4.30 16.20 -14.27
CA ALA A 28 -3.23 16.99 -14.90
C ALA A 28 -3.01 18.34 -14.20
N GLN A 29 -4.08 19.04 -13.83
CA GLN A 29 -3.98 20.31 -13.12
C GLN A 29 -3.40 20.14 -11.71
N ALA A 30 -3.85 19.13 -10.96
CA ALA A 30 -3.31 18.82 -9.64
C ALA A 30 -1.83 18.41 -9.72
N ALA A 31 -1.45 17.63 -10.74
CA ALA A 31 -0.06 17.26 -10.98
C ALA A 31 0.82 18.49 -11.29
N SER A 32 0.33 19.42 -12.12
CA SER A 32 1.03 20.68 -12.41
C SER A 32 1.10 21.61 -11.19
N ALA A 33 0.03 21.68 -10.38
CA ALA A 33 -0.04 22.53 -9.19
C ALA A 33 0.96 22.11 -8.10
N ILE A 34 1.12 20.79 -7.89
CA ILE A 34 2.04 20.23 -6.88
C ILE A 34 3.41 19.85 -7.49
N GLN A 35 3.62 20.10 -8.79
CA GLN A 35 4.84 19.71 -9.53
C GLN A 35 5.19 18.22 -9.40
N VAL A 36 4.17 17.37 -9.45
CA VAL A 36 4.32 15.91 -9.44
C VAL A 36 4.14 15.37 -10.86
N GLY A 37 4.85 14.29 -11.20
CA GLY A 37 4.66 13.62 -12.48
C GLY A 37 3.24 13.09 -12.64
N LEU A 38 2.60 13.39 -13.78
CA LEU A 38 1.22 12.98 -14.11
C LEU A 38 0.97 11.47 -13.83
N SER A 39 1.90 10.61 -14.26
CA SER A 39 1.78 9.16 -14.10
C SER A 39 1.78 8.72 -12.63
N ALA A 40 2.50 9.44 -11.76
CA ALA A 40 2.47 9.18 -10.32
C ALA A 40 1.12 9.57 -9.71
N MET A 41 0.61 10.75 -10.08
CA MET A 41 -0.69 11.24 -9.63
C MET A 41 -1.83 10.31 -10.07
N GLN A 42 -1.85 9.89 -11.33
CA GLN A 42 -2.82 8.92 -11.85
C GLN A 42 -2.79 7.60 -11.07
N ARG A 43 -1.59 7.10 -10.76
CA ARG A 43 -1.42 5.86 -9.99
C ARG A 43 -1.95 6.01 -8.56
N TRP A 44 -1.68 7.12 -7.89
CA TRP A 44 -2.15 7.37 -6.52
C TRP A 44 -3.67 7.52 -6.46
N VAL A 45 -4.26 8.30 -7.36
CA VAL A 45 -5.73 8.47 -7.44
C VAL A 45 -6.40 7.14 -7.78
N GLY A 46 -5.84 6.37 -8.71
CA GLY A 46 -6.35 5.04 -9.08
C GLY A 46 -6.33 4.07 -7.89
N GLN A 47 -5.21 4.03 -7.16
CA GLN A 47 -5.07 3.21 -5.97
C GLN A 47 -6.02 3.63 -4.84
N TYR A 48 -6.20 4.93 -4.61
CA TYR A 48 -7.18 5.43 -3.63
C TYR A 48 -8.62 5.06 -3.98
N LYS A 49 -9.00 5.17 -5.27
CA LYS A 49 -10.33 4.73 -5.72
C LYS A 49 -10.54 3.23 -5.56
N GLN A 50 -9.49 2.43 -5.68
CA GLN A 50 -9.53 0.99 -5.41
C GLN A 50 -9.69 0.70 -3.92
N GLU A 51 -8.96 1.43 -3.05
CA GLU A 51 -9.09 1.34 -1.60
C GLU A 51 -10.52 1.68 -1.13
N ILE A 52 -11.13 2.76 -1.64
CA ILE A 52 -12.53 3.12 -1.34
C ILE A 52 -13.51 2.01 -1.76
N LYS A 53 -13.20 1.28 -2.84
CA LYS A 53 -14.00 0.15 -3.32
C LYS A 53 -13.74 -1.15 -2.55
N GLY A 54 -12.94 -1.11 -1.47
CA GLY A 54 -12.61 -2.28 -0.65
C GLY A 54 -11.55 -3.20 -1.26
N VAL A 55 -10.84 -2.76 -2.31
CA VAL A 55 -9.74 -3.54 -2.88
C VAL A 55 -8.47 -3.22 -2.10
N THR A 56 -7.96 -4.22 -1.37
CA THR A 56 -6.71 -4.08 -0.63
C THR A 56 -5.54 -3.94 -1.60
N PRO A 57 -4.78 -2.83 -1.55
CA PRO A 57 -3.66 -2.62 -2.45
C PRO A 57 -2.50 -3.56 -2.11
N LEU A 58 -1.68 -3.91 -3.10
CA LEU A 58 -0.45 -4.69 -2.90
C LEU A 58 0.73 -3.81 -2.41
N ALA A 59 0.64 -2.50 -2.61
CA ALA A 59 1.62 -1.50 -2.13
C ALA A 59 1.08 -0.76 -0.89
N ARG A 60 1.97 -0.10 -0.13
CA ARG A 60 1.59 0.64 1.10
C ARG A 60 0.30 1.43 0.90
N ALA A 61 -0.72 1.03 1.65
CA ALA A 61 -2.03 1.63 1.56
C ALA A 61 -2.02 3.10 1.98
N PHE A 62 -2.93 3.88 1.42
CA PHE A 62 -3.13 5.29 1.77
C PHE A 62 -3.98 5.44 3.01
N THR A 63 -5.05 4.66 3.14
CA THR A 63 -5.95 4.74 4.29
C THR A 63 -5.36 4.00 5.51
N PRO A 64 -5.51 4.54 6.73
CA PRO A 64 -4.98 3.92 7.95
C PRO A 64 -5.62 2.54 8.21
N GLU A 65 -6.87 2.37 7.81
CA GLU A 65 -7.58 1.09 7.88
C GLU A 65 -6.93 0.03 6.98
N GLN A 66 -6.65 0.37 5.71
CA GLN A 66 -5.99 -0.55 4.79
C GLN A 66 -4.51 -0.79 5.16
N GLN A 67 -3.84 0.18 5.79
CA GLN A 67 -2.51 -0.04 6.37
C GLN A 67 -2.55 -1.06 7.50
N ARG A 68 -3.56 -0.97 8.38
CA ARG A 68 -3.77 -1.95 9.44
C ARG A 68 -4.08 -3.33 8.88
N ILE A 69 -4.90 -3.42 7.84
CA ILE A 69 -5.18 -4.68 7.13
C ILE A 69 -3.90 -5.29 6.59
N GLN A 70 -3.05 -4.51 5.90
CA GLN A 70 -1.76 -5.00 5.40
C GLN A 70 -0.81 -5.47 6.50
N ALA A 71 -0.72 -4.72 7.61
CA ALA A 71 0.10 -5.09 8.75
C ALA A 71 -0.37 -6.41 9.37
N LEU A 72 -1.69 -6.55 9.58
CA LEU A 72 -2.30 -7.77 10.11
C LEU A 72 -2.11 -8.96 9.16
N GLU A 73 -2.26 -8.77 7.85
CA GLU A 73 -1.99 -9.83 6.87
C GLU A 73 -0.52 -10.25 6.87
N ALA A 74 0.41 -9.30 7.01
CA ALA A 74 1.83 -9.61 7.08
C ALA A 74 2.17 -10.41 8.34
N GLU A 75 1.60 -10.03 9.48
CA GLU A 75 1.72 -10.75 10.74
C GLU A 75 1.13 -12.17 10.62
N ASN A 76 -0.07 -12.31 10.04
CA ASN A 76 -0.71 -13.61 9.83
C ASN A 76 0.14 -14.54 8.95
N ARG A 77 0.78 -13.99 7.90
CA ARG A 77 1.73 -14.73 7.05
C ARG A 77 3.00 -15.14 7.79
N GLN A 78 3.48 -14.34 8.73
CA GLN A 78 4.63 -14.70 9.57
C GLN A 78 4.23 -15.83 10.53
N LEU A 79 3.12 -15.67 11.25
CA LEU A 79 2.61 -16.67 12.18
C LEU A 79 2.32 -18.02 11.52
N LYS A 80 1.75 -18.03 10.30
CA LYS A 80 1.53 -19.27 9.55
C LYS A 80 2.84 -19.97 9.20
N ARG A 81 3.87 -19.22 8.81
CA ARG A 81 5.19 -19.80 8.51
C ARG A 81 5.83 -20.39 9.76
N ASP A 82 5.74 -19.68 10.89
CA ASP A 82 6.31 -20.16 12.15
C ASP A 82 5.57 -21.40 12.65
N ASN A 83 4.24 -21.45 12.49
CA ASN A 83 3.45 -22.64 12.82
C ASN A 83 3.77 -23.84 11.92
N ASP A 84 3.94 -23.62 10.61
CA ASP A 84 4.36 -24.69 9.68
C ASP A 84 5.77 -25.19 9.99
N LEU A 85 6.68 -24.31 10.39
CA LEU A 85 8.02 -24.69 10.84
C LEU A 85 7.95 -25.55 12.11
N LEU A 86 7.16 -25.12 13.09
CA LEU A 86 6.96 -25.87 14.35
C LEU A 86 6.31 -27.23 14.11
N LYS A 87 5.30 -27.31 13.23
CA LYS A 87 4.68 -28.59 12.84
C LYS A 87 5.67 -29.54 12.18
N LYS A 88 6.50 -29.04 11.25
CA LYS A 88 7.55 -29.83 10.61
C LYS A 88 8.59 -30.33 11.62
N ALA A 89 9.04 -29.46 12.54
CA ALA A 89 9.96 -29.83 13.60
C ALA A 89 9.36 -30.89 14.54
N SER A 90 8.09 -30.72 14.94
CA SER A 90 7.39 -31.68 15.78
C SER A 90 7.21 -33.04 15.10
N ALA A 91 6.96 -33.06 13.79
CA ALA A 91 6.87 -34.30 13.00
C ALA A 91 8.22 -35.02 12.86
N CYS A 92 9.33 -34.28 12.80
CA CYS A 92 10.68 -34.86 12.80
C CYS A 92 11.11 -35.41 14.16
N LEU A 93 10.56 -34.87 15.26
CA LEU A 93 10.93 -35.22 16.64
C LEU A 93 10.02 -36.29 17.25
N SER A 94 8.92 -36.65 16.59
CA SER A 94 8.07 -37.75 17.05
C SER A 94 8.65 -39.08 16.55
N PRO A 95 9.06 -39.99 17.45
CA PRO A 95 9.55 -41.30 17.04
C PRO A 95 8.41 -42.11 16.39
N SER A 96 8.72 -42.79 15.28
CA SER A 96 7.84 -43.75 14.60
C SER A 96 7.54 -44.96 15.48
#